data_AF-A0A3D4B152-F1
#
_entry.id   AF-A0A3D4B152-F1
#
_cell.length_a   1.000
_cell.length_b   1.000
_cell.length_c   1.000
_cell.angle_alpha   90.00
_cell.angle_beta   90.00
_cell.angle_gamma   90.00
#
_symmetry.space_group_name_H-M   'P 1'
#
loop_
_entity.id
_entity.type
_entity.pdbx_description
1 polymer ?
#
loop_
_entity_poly.entity_id
_entity_poly.type
_entity_poly.pdbx_seq_one_letter_code
_entity_poly.pdbx_strand_id
1 'polypeptide(L)'
;ADQSGKDRLAYLINQLQRHKIEVHRATKQIEVEEGIFKEGDFVVRLDQPYGNFARNLLRITKFPKEAEHRPYDDVSWTLGKVYRVDTIEIKDKKILDINDLALIKGPVTLSGRMLGKGNNGFAIRHNGANTLISVRYALKDFKVMAAEEAFESSDRTFPTGSLLIPTQIGVKAHLDKLSKDMMVDVYAIDEMPGVSTHEMDLPRLALYHNWVNTQPDGWVRYTFNEAGVAYDYINDDDIKAGNLRDRYDMIIIAHQGGQGNLKAMIHGRDPKFGIRPYTKTDRYASHGVIDSTPDITGGFGFQGLANLESFLNADGTLLLLGSAGTLATDSGLLRNIGKLARSAVNTPGSAVQTMVVRRDHPITYGFDDIHHVFRTNGPVYTVPKHFEHWIVVQYGIKPPEEDKEKKDFLEFEKPEPEGDFLITGFVSGQKALERKGVVLDVPRHKGGRVILYSFNPLHRHLNHGDHNYVYNAILNWNDFPKPTPEKNPALAVD
;
A
#
# COMPACT_ATOMS: atom_id res chain seq x y z
N ALA A 1 -14.47 -14.71 9.61
CA ALA A 1 -14.74 -13.48 10.39
C ALA A 1 -13.65 -13.19 11.43
N ASP A 2 -12.80 -14.18 11.68
CA ASP A 2 -11.61 -14.19 12.53
C ASP A 2 -10.31 -13.86 11.77
N GLN A 3 -10.40 -13.50 10.48
CA GLN A 3 -9.25 -13.10 9.67
C GLN A 3 -8.54 -11.86 10.23
N SER A 4 -7.24 -11.75 9.95
CA SER A 4 -6.37 -10.66 10.38
C SER A 4 -6.91 -9.29 9.97
N GLY A 5 -7.30 -9.08 8.71
CA GLY A 5 -7.82 -7.80 8.19
C GLY A 5 -9.32 -7.58 8.40
N LYS A 6 -9.77 -7.39 9.65
CA LYS A 6 -11.20 -7.14 9.97
C LYS A 6 -11.77 -5.92 9.24
N ASP A 7 -11.00 -4.85 9.16
CA ASP A 7 -11.35 -3.59 8.48
C ASP A 7 -11.61 -3.82 6.98
N ARG A 8 -10.72 -4.56 6.31
CA ARG A 8 -10.87 -4.89 4.89
C ARG A 8 -11.98 -5.89 4.62
N LEU A 9 -12.21 -6.84 5.51
CA LEU A 9 -13.38 -7.73 5.44
C LEU A 9 -14.68 -6.93 5.56
N ALA A 10 -14.81 -6.06 6.58
CA ALA A 10 -15.96 -5.19 6.72
C ALA A 10 -16.15 -4.30 5.48
N TYR A 11 -15.06 -3.73 4.95
CA TYR A 11 -15.09 -2.96 3.72
C TYR A 11 -15.60 -3.78 2.53
N LEU A 12 -15.10 -5.00 2.32
CA LEU A 12 -15.57 -5.90 1.25
C LEU A 12 -17.09 -6.12 1.34
N ILE A 13 -17.59 -6.51 2.51
CA ILE A 13 -19.02 -6.78 2.69
C ILE A 13 -19.85 -5.52 2.43
N ASN A 14 -19.39 -4.38 2.93
CA ASN A 14 -20.06 -3.09 2.71
C ASN A 14 -20.06 -2.69 1.22
N GLN A 15 -19.00 -2.96 0.47
CA GLN A 15 -18.97 -2.72 -0.99
C GLN A 15 -19.94 -3.63 -1.74
N LEU A 16 -20.00 -4.91 -1.39
CA LEU A 16 -20.98 -5.85 -1.98
C LEU A 16 -22.41 -5.37 -1.73
N GLN A 17 -22.74 -4.96 -0.50
CA GLN A 17 -24.07 -4.44 -0.16
C GLN A 17 -24.39 -3.11 -0.86
N ARG A 18 -23.41 -2.21 -1.03
CA ARG A 18 -23.59 -0.97 -1.83
C ARG A 18 -24.01 -1.29 -3.26
N HIS A 19 -23.47 -2.38 -3.82
CA HIS A 19 -23.84 -2.93 -5.13
C HIS A 19 -25.10 -3.80 -5.13
N LYS A 20 -25.85 -3.85 -4.02
CA LYS A 20 -27.08 -4.64 -3.84
C LYS A 20 -26.87 -6.16 -3.90
N ILE A 21 -25.65 -6.63 -3.67
CA ILE A 21 -25.35 -8.05 -3.48
C ILE A 21 -25.71 -8.42 -2.04
N GLU A 22 -26.57 -9.42 -1.90
CA GLU A 22 -26.96 -9.98 -0.61
C GLU A 22 -25.82 -10.78 -0.01
N VAL A 23 -25.50 -10.48 1.25
CA VAL A 23 -24.48 -11.17 2.03
C VAL A 23 -25.14 -11.70 3.29
N HIS A 24 -24.89 -12.97 3.59
CA HIS A 24 -25.38 -13.64 4.77
C HIS A 24 -24.25 -13.83 5.77
N ARG A 25 -24.61 -13.98 7.05
CA ARG A 25 -23.71 -14.37 8.13
C ARG A 25 -24.12 -15.75 8.63
N ALA A 26 -23.18 -16.68 8.69
CA ALA A 26 -23.40 -18.00 9.26
C ALA A 26 -23.81 -17.88 10.74
N THR A 27 -24.95 -18.44 11.11
CA THR A 27 -25.42 -18.47 12.51
C THR A 27 -24.96 -19.71 13.26
N LYS A 28 -24.37 -20.67 12.55
CA LYS A 28 -23.70 -21.87 13.07
C LYS A 28 -22.55 -22.26 12.15
N GLN A 29 -21.78 -23.26 12.56
CA GLN A 29 -20.80 -23.91 11.70
C GLN A 29 -21.47 -24.49 10.45
N ILE A 30 -20.84 -24.29 9.29
CA ILE A 30 -21.24 -24.79 7.98
C ILE A 30 -20.19 -25.77 7.50
N GLU A 31 -20.62 -26.94 7.05
CA GLU A 31 -19.75 -27.97 6.47
C GLU A 31 -20.18 -28.26 5.03
N VAL A 32 -19.24 -28.08 4.11
CA VAL A 32 -19.38 -28.36 2.68
C VAL A 32 -18.10 -29.03 2.17
N GLU A 33 -18.09 -29.54 0.94
CA GLU A 33 -16.92 -30.20 0.35
C GLU A 33 -15.64 -29.34 0.40
N GLU A 34 -15.75 -28.02 0.26
CA GLU A 34 -14.61 -27.10 0.27
C GLU A 34 -14.09 -26.77 1.67
N GLY A 35 -14.77 -27.19 2.74
CA GLY A 35 -14.27 -27.07 4.10
C GLY A 35 -15.33 -26.73 5.14
N ILE A 36 -14.81 -26.37 6.32
CA ILE A 36 -15.59 -26.01 7.50
C ILE A 36 -15.51 -24.49 7.69
N PHE A 37 -16.67 -23.84 7.71
CA PHE A 37 -16.80 -22.40 7.93
C PHE A 37 -17.47 -22.18 9.29
N LYS A 38 -16.92 -21.27 10.09
CA LYS A 38 -17.33 -21.09 11.49
C LYS A 38 -18.57 -20.21 11.59
N GLU A 39 -19.23 -20.27 12.74
CA GLU A 39 -20.23 -19.27 13.11
C GLU A 39 -19.64 -17.86 12.97
N GLY A 40 -20.41 -16.97 12.35
CA GLY A 40 -20.03 -15.59 12.10
C GLY A 40 -19.35 -15.34 10.76
N ASP A 41 -18.94 -16.38 10.02
CA ASP A 41 -18.42 -16.25 8.65
C ASP A 41 -19.44 -15.69 7.68
N PHE A 42 -18.96 -15.05 6.61
CA PHE A 42 -19.79 -14.38 5.62
C PHE A 42 -19.98 -15.27 4.39
N VAL A 43 -21.22 -15.39 3.93
CA VAL A 43 -21.60 -16.23 2.79
C VAL A 43 -22.32 -15.38 1.74
N VAL A 44 -21.81 -15.41 0.51
CA VAL A 44 -22.44 -14.78 -0.66
C VAL A 44 -23.02 -15.88 -1.52
N ARG A 45 -24.31 -16.16 -1.31
CA ARG A 45 -25.10 -17.08 -2.14
C ARG A 45 -25.25 -16.52 -3.56
N LEU A 46 -25.05 -17.33 -4.59
CA LEU A 46 -25.13 -16.86 -5.99
C LEU A 46 -26.52 -17.03 -6.60
N ASP A 47 -27.47 -17.66 -5.91
CA ASP A 47 -28.88 -17.79 -6.29
C ASP A 47 -29.70 -16.54 -5.93
N GLN A 48 -29.16 -15.38 -6.30
CA GLN A 48 -29.77 -14.06 -6.13
C GLN A 48 -29.69 -13.27 -7.46
N PRO A 49 -30.50 -12.22 -7.68
CA PRO A 49 -30.50 -11.46 -8.93
C PRO A 49 -29.11 -10.91 -9.34
N TYR A 50 -28.28 -10.54 -8.36
CA TYR A 50 -26.93 -10.02 -8.58
C TYR A 50 -25.83 -11.10 -8.53
N GLY A 51 -26.17 -12.39 -8.54
CA GLY A 51 -25.21 -13.49 -8.40
C GLY A 51 -24.12 -13.51 -9.47
N ASN A 52 -24.44 -13.16 -10.73
CA ASN A 52 -23.43 -13.03 -11.79
C ASN A 52 -22.45 -11.88 -11.53
N PHE A 53 -22.91 -10.77 -10.94
CA PHE A 53 -22.04 -9.66 -10.60
C PHE A 53 -21.15 -10.00 -9.39
N ALA A 54 -21.72 -10.64 -8.36
CA ALA A 54 -20.95 -11.17 -7.23
C ALA A 54 -19.85 -12.13 -7.70
N ARG A 55 -20.17 -13.04 -8.64
CA ARG A 55 -19.19 -13.93 -9.26
C ARG A 55 -18.06 -13.16 -9.94
N ASN A 56 -18.36 -12.10 -10.68
CA ASN A 56 -17.32 -11.28 -11.32
C ASN A 56 -16.41 -10.57 -10.31
N LEU A 57 -16.96 -10.14 -9.17
CA LEU A 57 -16.22 -9.43 -8.13
C LEU A 57 -15.43 -10.34 -7.18
N LEU A 58 -15.83 -11.60 -7.00
CA LEU A 58 -15.24 -12.49 -5.99
C LEU A 58 -14.42 -13.62 -6.58
N ARG A 59 -14.70 -14.04 -7.82
CA ARG A 59 -14.00 -15.16 -8.46
C ARG A 59 -12.65 -14.72 -9.01
N ILE A 60 -11.67 -15.61 -8.91
CA ILE A 60 -10.41 -15.49 -9.63
C ILE A 60 -10.69 -15.54 -11.14
N THR A 61 -10.24 -14.53 -11.86
CA THR A 61 -10.34 -14.46 -13.32
C THR A 61 -8.94 -14.57 -13.93
N LYS A 62 -8.76 -15.38 -14.99
CA LYS A 62 -7.51 -15.46 -15.77
C LYS A 62 -7.83 -15.31 -17.25
N PHE A 63 -7.33 -14.25 -17.88
CA PHE A 63 -7.56 -13.99 -19.29
C PHE A 63 -6.52 -14.73 -20.18
N PRO A 64 -6.92 -15.28 -21.33
CA PRO A 64 -6.00 -15.97 -22.24
C PRO A 64 -4.90 -15.03 -22.76
N LYS A 65 -3.64 -15.51 -22.78
CA LYS A 65 -2.48 -14.74 -23.28
C LYS A 65 -2.60 -14.39 -24.76
N GLU A 66 -3.17 -15.31 -25.54
CA GLU A 66 -3.36 -15.20 -26.99
C GLU A 66 -4.78 -14.74 -27.38
N ALA A 67 -5.48 -14.02 -26.50
CA ALA A 67 -6.77 -13.43 -26.85
C ALA A 67 -6.61 -12.44 -28.04
N GLU A 68 -7.47 -12.58 -29.05
CA GLU A 68 -7.53 -11.69 -30.23
C GLU A 68 -7.68 -10.22 -29.80
N HIS A 69 -8.58 -9.99 -28.83
CA HIS A 69 -8.77 -8.69 -28.19
C HIS A 69 -8.14 -8.72 -26.80
N ARG A 70 -6.88 -8.29 -26.74
CA ARG A 70 -6.17 -8.19 -25.47
C ARG A 70 -6.82 -7.13 -24.58
N PRO A 71 -6.95 -7.39 -23.28
CA PRO A 71 -7.44 -6.40 -22.36
C PRO A 71 -6.50 -5.19 -22.29
N TYR A 72 -7.08 -3.99 -22.16
CA TYR A 72 -6.34 -2.72 -22.20
C TYR A 72 -6.41 -1.90 -20.90
N ASP A 73 -7.47 -2.06 -20.11
CA ASP A 73 -7.71 -1.36 -18.84
C ASP A 73 -7.98 -2.37 -17.72
N ASP A 74 -8.07 -1.92 -16.46
CA ASP A 74 -8.19 -2.75 -15.25
C ASP A 74 -9.13 -3.97 -15.42
N VAL A 75 -8.57 -5.19 -15.39
CA VAL A 75 -9.35 -6.43 -15.65
C VAL A 75 -9.54 -7.36 -14.46
N SER A 76 -8.74 -7.21 -13.41
CA SER A 76 -8.94 -7.97 -12.18
C SER A 76 -9.73 -7.15 -11.18
N TRP A 77 -11.01 -7.47 -11.07
CA TRP A 77 -11.91 -6.95 -10.04
C TRP A 77 -12.16 -7.98 -8.94
N THR A 78 -11.23 -8.92 -8.72
CA THR A 78 -11.35 -9.94 -7.68
C THR A 78 -11.11 -9.32 -6.31
N LEU A 79 -12.15 -8.71 -5.76
CA LEU A 79 -12.13 -7.88 -4.56
C LEU A 79 -11.55 -8.62 -3.35
N GLY A 80 -11.77 -9.94 -3.22
CA GLY A 80 -11.12 -10.75 -2.20
C GLY A 80 -9.60 -10.62 -2.23
N LYS A 81 -8.98 -10.74 -3.40
CA LYS A 81 -7.53 -10.57 -3.56
C LYS A 81 -7.11 -9.10 -3.45
N VAL A 82 -7.84 -8.18 -4.06
CA VAL A 82 -7.54 -6.74 -4.06
C VAL A 82 -7.60 -6.15 -2.64
N TYR A 83 -8.48 -6.67 -1.78
CA TYR A 83 -8.61 -6.29 -0.37
C TYR A 83 -7.89 -7.24 0.59
N ARG A 84 -7.19 -8.28 0.10
CA ARG A 84 -6.54 -9.31 0.94
C ARG A 84 -7.48 -9.86 2.01
N VAL A 85 -8.65 -10.28 1.56
CA VAL A 85 -9.66 -11.00 2.35
C VAL A 85 -9.73 -12.41 1.76
N ASP A 86 -9.68 -13.42 2.62
CA ASP A 86 -9.79 -14.80 2.16
C ASP A 86 -11.21 -15.06 1.69
N THR A 87 -11.32 -15.44 0.42
CA THR A 87 -12.57 -15.78 -0.25
C THR A 87 -12.42 -17.17 -0.87
N ILE A 88 -13.34 -18.06 -0.51
CA ILE A 88 -13.37 -19.45 -1.01
C ILE A 88 -14.62 -19.61 -1.88
N GLU A 89 -14.45 -20.11 -3.10
CA GLU A 89 -15.57 -20.45 -3.98
C GLU A 89 -16.14 -21.81 -3.55
N ILE A 90 -17.42 -21.83 -3.17
CA ILE A 90 -18.16 -23.05 -2.81
C ILE A 90 -18.92 -23.52 -4.04
N LYS A 91 -18.62 -24.74 -4.50
CA LYS A 91 -19.29 -25.44 -5.60
C LYS A 91 -20.25 -26.51 -5.09
N ASP A 92 -20.07 -26.99 -3.85
CA ASP A 92 -21.02 -27.89 -3.20
C ASP A 92 -22.42 -27.25 -3.14
N LYS A 93 -23.39 -27.91 -3.77
CA LYS A 93 -24.77 -27.42 -3.85
C LYS A 93 -25.49 -27.47 -2.50
N LYS A 94 -24.99 -28.23 -1.52
CA LYS A 94 -25.56 -28.25 -0.15
C LYS A 94 -25.67 -26.87 0.46
N ILE A 95 -24.81 -25.92 0.08
CA ILE A 95 -24.88 -24.53 0.56
C ILE A 95 -26.24 -23.87 0.28
N LEU A 96 -26.96 -24.33 -0.75
CA LEU A 96 -28.28 -23.82 -1.10
C LEU A 96 -29.39 -24.30 -0.14
N ASP A 97 -29.18 -25.44 0.51
CA ASP A 97 -30.11 -26.08 1.45
C ASP A 97 -29.82 -25.67 2.91
N ILE A 98 -28.69 -25.00 3.18
CA ILE A 98 -28.32 -24.54 4.52
C ILE A 98 -29.15 -23.29 4.89
N ASN A 99 -29.90 -23.42 5.99
CA ASN A 99 -30.76 -22.36 6.53
C ASN A 99 -30.15 -21.61 7.73
N ASP A 100 -29.01 -22.07 8.26
CA ASP A 100 -28.27 -21.39 9.35
C ASP A 100 -27.48 -20.16 8.84
N LEU A 101 -28.18 -19.30 8.08
CA LEU A 101 -27.67 -18.10 7.43
C LEU A 101 -28.59 -16.91 7.73
N ALA A 102 -28.06 -15.87 8.36
CA ALA A 102 -28.78 -14.62 8.60
C ALA A 102 -28.41 -13.56 7.56
N LEU A 103 -29.39 -13.03 6.82
CA LEU A 103 -29.17 -11.92 5.90
C LEU A 103 -28.70 -10.67 6.66
N ILE A 104 -27.63 -10.05 6.20
CA ILE A 104 -27.07 -8.86 6.83
C ILE A 104 -27.84 -7.63 6.38
N LYS A 105 -28.39 -6.89 7.35
CA LYS A 105 -29.11 -5.63 7.14
C LYS A 105 -28.24 -4.47 7.60
N GLY A 106 -27.94 -3.54 6.70
CA GLY A 106 -27.12 -2.37 6.99
C GLY A 106 -25.61 -2.65 6.96
N PRO A 107 -24.78 -1.63 7.25
CA PRO A 107 -23.33 -1.73 7.18
C PRO A 107 -22.77 -2.67 8.25
N VAL A 108 -21.77 -3.46 7.87
CA VAL A 108 -21.00 -4.31 8.76
C VAL A 108 -19.90 -3.50 9.45
N THR A 109 -19.84 -3.63 10.76
CA THR A 109 -18.73 -3.18 11.61
C THR A 109 -18.27 -4.34 12.48
N LEU A 110 -16.97 -4.63 12.47
CA LEU A 110 -16.37 -5.66 13.33
C LEU A 110 -15.69 -4.96 14.51
N SER A 111 -16.45 -4.57 15.53
CA SER A 111 -15.92 -3.82 16.67
C SER A 111 -14.66 -4.47 17.23
N GLY A 112 -13.64 -3.64 17.49
CA GLY A 112 -12.47 -4.07 18.24
C GLY A 112 -12.80 -4.24 19.71
N ARG A 113 -11.88 -4.88 20.43
CA ARG A 113 -12.00 -5.15 21.86
C ARG A 113 -10.77 -4.67 22.61
N MET A 114 -10.98 -4.11 23.79
CA MET A 114 -9.96 -4.00 24.83
C MET A 114 -9.86 -5.35 25.55
N LEU A 115 -8.71 -6.00 25.46
CA LEU A 115 -8.44 -7.34 25.99
C LEU A 115 -7.31 -7.27 27.03
N GLY A 116 -7.28 -8.21 27.96
CA GLY A 116 -6.29 -8.25 29.04
C GLY A 116 -6.66 -7.39 30.25
N LYS A 117 -5.84 -7.52 31.32
CA LYS A 117 -6.01 -6.80 32.59
C LYS A 117 -4.73 -6.06 33.02
N GLY A 118 -3.70 -6.06 32.18
CA GLY A 118 -2.44 -5.41 32.49
C GLY A 118 -2.56 -3.90 32.61
N ASN A 119 -1.61 -3.29 33.31
CA ASN A 119 -1.60 -1.86 33.60
C ASN A 119 -0.30 -1.16 33.18
N ASN A 120 0.67 -1.91 32.64
CA ASN A 120 2.01 -1.42 32.36
C ASN A 120 2.22 -0.99 30.89
N GLY A 121 1.23 -1.23 30.04
CA GLY A 121 1.20 -0.73 28.67
C GLY A 121 0.07 -1.34 27.85
N PHE A 122 0.06 -1.03 26.57
CA PHE A 122 -0.86 -1.60 25.60
C PHE A 122 -0.11 -2.07 24.35
N ALA A 123 -0.61 -3.13 23.72
CA ALA A 123 -0.13 -3.61 22.44
C ALA A 123 -1.27 -3.69 21.43
N ILE A 124 -0.95 -3.44 20.15
CA ILE A 124 -1.84 -3.67 19.02
C ILE A 124 -1.07 -4.49 18.00
N ARG A 125 -1.63 -5.63 17.59
CA ARG A 125 -1.00 -6.54 16.62
C ARG A 125 -0.91 -5.86 15.25
N HIS A 126 0.26 -5.86 14.63
CA HIS A 126 0.43 -5.43 13.24
C HIS A 126 0.02 -6.54 12.27
N ASN A 127 -1.28 -6.79 12.20
CA ASN A 127 -1.93 -7.78 11.34
C ASN A 127 -2.08 -7.33 9.88
N GLY A 128 -1.38 -6.25 9.52
CA GLY A 128 -1.50 -5.61 8.22
C GLY A 128 -2.87 -5.00 7.99
N ALA A 129 -3.63 -4.56 9.00
CA ALA A 129 -4.85 -3.75 8.82
C ALA A 129 -4.50 -2.34 8.35
N ASN A 130 -5.37 -1.72 7.54
CA ASN A 130 -5.18 -0.35 7.05
C ASN A 130 -5.51 0.68 8.13
N THR A 131 -6.30 0.32 9.14
CA THR A 131 -6.70 1.23 10.23
C THR A 131 -5.56 1.58 11.19
N LEU A 132 -4.41 0.90 11.13
CA LEU A 132 -3.27 1.18 12.01
C LEU A 132 -2.71 2.59 11.81
N ILE A 133 -2.69 3.10 10.58
CA ILE A 133 -2.30 4.50 10.35
C ILE A 133 -3.27 5.47 11.02
N SER A 134 -4.57 5.22 10.92
CA SER A 134 -5.60 6.04 11.55
C SER A 134 -5.48 6.01 13.08
N VAL A 135 -5.19 4.84 13.65
CA VAL A 135 -4.88 4.68 15.08
C VAL A 135 -3.68 5.53 15.45
N ARG A 136 -2.58 5.46 14.68
CA ARG A 136 -1.38 6.24 15.00
C ARG A 136 -1.65 7.75 14.94
N TYR A 137 -2.31 8.25 13.90
CA TYR A 137 -2.66 9.67 13.77
C TYR A 137 -3.64 10.13 14.85
N ALA A 138 -4.58 9.29 15.27
CA ALA A 138 -5.47 9.59 16.39
C ALA A 138 -4.75 9.60 17.75
N LEU A 139 -3.60 8.95 17.85
CA LEU A 139 -2.72 8.93 19.01
C LEU A 139 -1.54 9.90 18.89
N LYS A 140 -1.57 10.89 17.98
CA LYS A 140 -0.42 11.78 17.69
C LYS A 140 0.24 12.42 18.92
N ASP A 141 -0.53 12.67 19.98
CA ASP A 141 -0.05 13.28 21.24
C ASP A 141 0.50 12.26 22.25
N PHE A 142 0.47 10.97 21.91
CA PHE A 142 0.99 9.88 22.73
C PHE A 142 2.22 9.26 22.06
N LYS A 143 3.16 8.82 22.91
CA LYS A 143 4.26 7.97 22.48
C LYS A 143 3.72 6.60 22.05
N VAL A 144 4.09 6.18 20.85
CA VAL A 144 3.77 4.88 20.27
C VAL A 144 5.06 4.34 19.66
N MET A 145 5.41 3.11 19.99
CA MET A 145 6.59 2.41 19.49
C MET A 145 6.15 1.32 18.51
N ALA A 146 7.01 0.98 17.54
CA ALA A 146 6.88 -0.24 16.76
C ALA A 146 7.85 -1.29 17.30
N ALA A 147 7.39 -2.54 17.44
CA ALA A 147 8.28 -3.67 17.74
C ALA A 147 9.04 -4.11 16.48
N GLU A 148 10.37 -4.20 16.56
CA GLU A 148 11.22 -4.64 15.44
C GLU A 148 11.37 -6.17 15.37
N GLU A 149 10.90 -6.86 16.39
CA GLU A 149 10.89 -8.31 16.50
C GLU A 149 9.51 -8.79 16.97
N ALA A 150 9.15 -10.01 16.60
CA ALA A 150 7.95 -10.65 17.15
C ALA A 150 8.15 -10.96 18.64
N PHE A 151 7.08 -10.88 19.42
CA PHE A 151 7.12 -11.17 20.85
C PHE A 151 5.85 -11.86 21.33
N GLU A 152 5.93 -12.51 22.48
CA GLU A 152 4.79 -13.13 23.16
C GLU A 152 4.35 -12.28 24.35
N SER A 153 3.04 -12.11 24.52
CA SER A 153 2.47 -11.53 25.74
C SER A 153 1.09 -12.11 26.00
N SER A 154 0.83 -12.55 27.23
CA SER A 154 -0.48 -13.09 27.66
C SER A 154 -1.01 -14.20 26.73
N ASP A 155 -0.17 -15.19 26.43
CA ASP A 155 -0.44 -16.33 25.54
C ASP A 155 -0.81 -15.94 24.10
N ARG A 156 -0.25 -14.81 23.61
CA ARG A 156 -0.48 -14.31 22.26
C ARG A 156 0.81 -13.83 21.61
N THR A 157 0.96 -14.24 20.36
CA THR A 157 2.02 -13.76 19.47
C THR A 157 1.65 -12.41 18.86
N PHE A 158 2.55 -11.45 19.02
CA PHE A 158 2.54 -10.16 18.35
C PHE A 158 3.60 -10.17 17.25
N PRO A 159 3.20 -10.04 15.98
CA PRO A 159 4.17 -10.04 14.88
C PRO A 159 5.03 -8.77 14.92
N THR A 160 6.16 -8.80 14.23
CA THR A 160 6.97 -7.61 13.94
C THR A 160 6.12 -6.46 13.39
N GLY A 161 6.44 -5.24 13.80
CA GLY A 161 5.68 -4.01 13.52
C GLY A 161 4.54 -3.74 14.50
N SER A 162 4.24 -4.66 15.43
CA SER A 162 3.17 -4.45 16.42
C SER A 162 3.41 -3.18 17.22
N LEU A 163 2.33 -2.40 17.41
CA LEU A 163 2.40 -1.14 18.12
C LEU A 163 2.47 -1.43 19.63
N LEU A 164 3.40 -0.78 20.30
CA LEU A 164 3.63 -0.82 21.73
C LEU A 164 3.41 0.58 22.30
N ILE A 165 2.47 0.71 23.22
CA ILE A 165 1.99 1.99 23.73
C ILE A 165 2.21 2.00 25.24
N PRO A 166 3.25 2.68 25.74
CA PRO A 166 3.50 2.82 27.18
C PRO A 166 2.33 3.50 27.89
N THR A 167 2.12 3.16 29.17
CA THR A 167 1.11 3.84 30.00
C THR A 167 1.41 5.33 30.10
N GLN A 168 0.45 6.14 29.68
CA GLN A 168 0.49 7.61 29.67
C GLN A 168 -0.86 8.14 30.16
N ILE A 169 -0.88 9.38 30.67
CA ILE A 169 -2.11 10.00 31.18
C ILE A 169 -3.16 10.06 30.06
N GLY A 170 -4.32 9.44 30.27
CA GLY A 170 -5.45 9.48 29.33
C GLY A 170 -5.38 8.53 28.13
N VAL A 171 -4.26 7.82 27.91
CA VAL A 171 -4.09 6.95 26.72
C VAL A 171 -5.10 5.81 26.69
N LYS A 172 -5.41 5.21 27.84
CA LYS A 172 -6.38 4.10 27.95
C LYS A 172 -7.78 4.48 27.47
N ALA A 173 -8.24 5.69 27.82
CA ALA A 173 -9.56 6.16 27.41
C ALA A 173 -9.62 6.41 25.88
N HIS A 174 -8.53 6.93 25.30
CA HIS A 174 -8.40 7.07 23.85
C HIS A 174 -8.41 5.70 23.17
N LEU A 175 -7.63 4.74 23.68
CA LEU A 175 -7.57 3.39 23.13
C LEU A 175 -8.90 2.64 23.21
N ASP A 176 -9.67 2.77 24.29
CA ASP A 176 -11.01 2.16 24.39
C ASP A 176 -11.96 2.69 23.31
N LYS A 177 -11.92 4.00 23.05
CA LYS A 177 -12.70 4.62 21.97
C LYS A 177 -12.22 4.15 20.59
N LEU A 178 -10.92 4.21 20.33
CA LEU A 178 -10.34 3.82 19.04
C LEU A 178 -10.56 2.34 18.73
N SER A 179 -10.49 1.47 19.74
CA SER A 179 -10.76 0.04 19.58
C SER A 179 -12.16 -0.20 18.99
N LYS A 180 -13.16 0.53 19.49
CA LYS A 180 -14.55 0.44 19.03
C LYS A 180 -14.73 1.09 17.65
N ASP A 181 -14.23 2.30 17.48
CA ASP A 181 -14.46 3.13 16.29
C ASP A 181 -13.69 2.62 15.05
N MET A 182 -12.51 2.02 15.24
CA MET A 182 -11.59 1.64 14.17
C MET A 182 -11.41 0.13 13.98
N MET A 183 -12.22 -0.70 14.65
CA MET A 183 -12.20 -2.17 14.50
C MET A 183 -10.86 -2.83 14.88
N VAL A 184 -10.14 -2.23 15.85
CA VAL A 184 -8.81 -2.70 16.28
C VAL A 184 -8.88 -3.32 17.67
N ASP A 185 -8.36 -4.55 17.82
CA ASP A 185 -8.20 -5.16 19.14
C ASP A 185 -6.97 -4.56 19.85
N VAL A 186 -7.16 -4.06 21.07
CA VAL A 186 -6.11 -3.49 21.93
C VAL A 186 -5.87 -4.45 23.09
N TYR A 187 -4.61 -4.71 23.40
CA TYR A 187 -4.20 -5.65 24.44
C TYR A 187 -3.53 -4.89 25.58
N ALA A 188 -4.13 -4.87 26.77
CA ALA A 188 -3.51 -4.35 27.98
C ALA A 188 -2.53 -5.40 28.52
N ILE A 189 -1.24 -5.05 28.53
CA ILE A 189 -0.13 -5.97 28.84
C ILE A 189 0.44 -5.72 30.24
N ASP A 190 0.87 -6.79 30.89
CA ASP A 190 1.41 -6.76 32.26
C ASP A 190 2.86 -6.26 32.28
N GLU A 191 3.59 -6.33 31.16
CA GLU A 191 4.96 -5.85 31.03
C GLU A 191 5.20 -5.44 29.57
N MET A 192 6.02 -4.40 29.35
CA MET A 192 6.47 -4.05 28.00
C MET A 192 7.52 -5.08 27.56
N PRO A 193 7.46 -5.61 26.32
CA PRO A 193 8.39 -6.64 25.88
C PRO A 193 9.81 -6.07 25.76
N GLY A 194 10.81 -6.88 26.10
CA GLY A 194 12.24 -6.53 25.98
C GLY A 194 12.82 -6.66 24.57
N VAL A 195 12.01 -6.50 23.53
CA VAL A 195 12.44 -6.55 22.13
C VAL A 195 12.93 -5.18 21.63
N SER A 196 13.69 -5.16 20.53
CA SER A 196 14.09 -3.92 19.87
C SER A 196 12.85 -3.13 19.39
N THR A 197 12.89 -1.81 19.53
CA THR A 197 11.79 -0.91 19.16
C THR A 197 12.31 0.42 18.65
N HIS A 198 11.55 1.07 17.78
CA HIS A 198 11.69 2.50 17.43
C HIS A 198 10.38 3.25 17.69
N GLU A 199 10.50 4.56 17.82
CA GLU A 199 9.33 5.42 17.98
C GLU A 199 8.65 5.59 16.62
N MET A 200 7.34 5.39 16.57
CA MET A 200 6.57 5.56 15.35
C MET A 200 6.19 7.05 15.21
N ASP A 201 7.17 7.92 14.98
CA ASP A 201 6.93 9.36 14.86
C ASP A 201 6.29 9.75 13.52
N LEU A 202 5.49 10.82 13.54
CA LEU A 202 4.74 11.27 12.36
C LEU A 202 5.55 12.31 11.58
N PRO A 203 5.79 12.13 10.27
CA PRO A 203 6.57 13.07 9.48
C PRO A 203 5.76 14.34 9.18
N ARG A 204 6.47 15.45 8.92
CA ARG A 204 5.89 16.57 8.16
C ARG A 204 5.74 16.13 6.70
N LEU A 205 4.54 15.65 6.39
CA LEU A 205 4.22 14.98 5.15
C LEU A 205 3.69 15.97 4.10
N ALA A 206 4.24 15.96 2.90
CA ALA A 206 3.66 16.65 1.76
C ALA A 206 3.20 15.69 0.67
N LEU A 207 2.05 15.99 0.07
CA LEU A 207 1.58 15.37 -1.16
C LEU A 207 1.69 16.37 -2.30
N TYR A 208 2.54 16.07 -3.27
CA TYR A 208 2.70 16.89 -4.45
C TYR A 208 1.63 16.58 -5.51
N HIS A 209 1.10 17.63 -6.12
CA HIS A 209 0.39 17.54 -7.39
C HIS A 209 0.98 18.49 -8.43
N ASN A 210 0.67 18.22 -9.70
CA ASN A 210 0.88 19.16 -10.78
C ASN A 210 -0.46 19.57 -11.39
N TRP A 211 -0.41 20.55 -12.27
CA TRP A 211 -1.59 21.01 -12.98
C TRP A 211 -1.91 20.22 -14.26
N VAL A 212 -1.05 19.30 -14.70
CA VAL A 212 -1.24 18.51 -15.93
C VAL A 212 -2.28 17.40 -15.74
N ASN A 213 -2.16 16.64 -14.65
CA ASN A 213 -3.05 15.54 -14.31
C ASN A 213 -3.29 15.47 -12.80
N THR A 214 -4.41 16.03 -12.36
CA THR A 214 -4.79 16.15 -10.94
C THR A 214 -5.62 14.97 -10.41
N GLN A 215 -5.95 14.00 -11.26
CA GLN A 215 -6.77 12.86 -10.84
C GLN A 215 -6.00 11.88 -9.93
N PRO A 216 -4.75 11.49 -10.23
CA PRO A 216 -4.05 10.49 -9.45
C PRO A 216 -3.74 10.93 -8.01
N ASP A 217 -3.24 12.15 -7.82
CA ASP A 217 -3.04 12.73 -6.49
C ASP A 217 -4.38 12.94 -5.78
N GLY A 218 -5.46 13.28 -6.50
CA GLY A 218 -6.82 13.31 -5.96
C GLY A 218 -7.24 11.99 -5.30
N TRP A 219 -6.85 10.84 -5.85
CA TRP A 219 -7.09 9.53 -5.22
C TRP A 219 -6.23 9.28 -3.98
N VAL A 220 -5.00 9.78 -3.96
CA VAL A 220 -4.14 9.74 -2.76
C VAL A 220 -4.75 10.62 -1.67
N ARG A 221 -5.19 11.84 -2.01
CA ARG A 221 -5.89 12.75 -1.09
C ARG A 221 -7.14 12.13 -0.51
N TYR A 222 -7.99 11.56 -1.36
CA TYR A 222 -9.19 10.86 -0.91
C TYR A 222 -8.81 9.75 0.09
N THR A 223 -7.81 8.94 -0.24
CA THR A 223 -7.34 7.85 0.63
C THR A 223 -6.81 8.35 1.98
N PHE A 224 -6.03 9.44 1.98
CA PHE A 224 -5.52 10.04 3.21
C PHE A 224 -6.62 10.68 4.05
N ASN A 225 -7.58 11.35 3.42
CA ASN A 225 -8.72 11.93 4.12
C ASN A 225 -9.57 10.86 4.81
N GLU A 226 -9.88 9.75 4.11
CA GLU A 226 -10.62 8.63 4.68
C GLU A 226 -9.85 7.97 5.84
N ALA A 227 -8.51 7.96 5.78
CA ALA A 227 -7.64 7.41 6.81
C ALA A 227 -7.32 8.40 7.96
N GLY A 228 -7.69 9.67 7.85
CA GLY A 228 -7.33 10.72 8.82
C GLY A 228 -5.85 11.08 8.83
N VAL A 229 -5.13 10.82 7.73
CA VAL A 229 -3.71 11.17 7.57
C VAL A 229 -3.60 12.66 7.31
N ALA A 230 -2.83 13.37 8.14
CA ALA A 230 -2.53 14.78 7.93
C ALA A 230 -1.38 14.93 6.92
N TYR A 231 -1.54 15.86 5.98
CA TYR A 231 -0.55 16.18 4.96
C TYR A 231 -0.73 17.62 4.50
N ASP A 232 0.37 18.24 4.06
CA ASP A 232 0.33 19.48 3.28
C ASP A 232 0.20 19.13 1.80
N TYR A 233 -0.67 19.86 1.10
CA TYR A 233 -0.88 19.67 -0.33
C TYR A 233 -0.10 20.75 -1.08
N ILE A 234 0.93 20.34 -1.82
CA ILE A 234 1.90 21.25 -2.45
C ILE A 234 1.88 21.11 -3.96
N ASN A 235 2.24 22.19 -4.66
CA ASN A 235 2.19 22.22 -6.12
C ASN A 235 3.55 22.58 -6.76
N ASP A 236 3.54 22.80 -8.07
CA ASP A 236 4.73 23.18 -8.85
C ASP A 236 5.44 24.44 -8.29
N ASP A 237 4.70 25.44 -7.79
CA ASP A 237 5.24 26.68 -7.22
C ASP A 237 5.95 26.43 -5.89
N ASP A 238 5.41 25.56 -5.04
CA ASP A 238 6.09 25.16 -3.79
C ASP A 238 7.43 24.47 -4.06
N ILE A 239 7.47 23.56 -5.04
CA ILE A 239 8.69 22.87 -5.43
C ILE A 239 9.71 23.86 -6.01
N LYS A 240 9.27 24.83 -6.82
CA LYS A 240 10.11 25.91 -7.36
C LYS A 240 10.66 26.84 -6.27
N ALA A 241 9.85 27.17 -5.26
CA ALA A 241 10.25 28.04 -4.16
C ALA A 241 11.35 27.39 -3.30
N GLY A 242 11.37 26.06 -3.22
CA GLY A 242 12.39 25.31 -2.51
C GLY A 242 12.17 25.36 -1.00
N ASN A 243 13.28 25.40 -0.26
CA ASN A 243 13.33 25.24 1.19
C ASN A 243 12.48 24.05 1.71
N LEU A 244 12.54 22.94 0.98
CA LEU A 244 11.60 21.84 1.16
C LEU A 244 11.85 21.08 2.47
N ARG A 245 13.11 20.89 2.87
CA ARG A 245 13.46 20.11 4.07
C ARG A 245 13.07 20.81 5.37
N ASP A 246 13.15 22.13 5.38
CA ASP A 246 12.70 22.96 6.50
C ASP A 246 11.20 22.84 6.75
N ARG A 247 10.42 22.45 5.74
CA ARG A 247 8.96 22.25 5.84
C ARG A 247 8.57 20.79 5.96
N TYR A 248 9.26 19.90 5.26
CA TYR A 248 8.84 18.53 5.06
C TYR A 248 9.96 17.54 5.39
N ASP A 249 9.57 16.39 5.91
CA ASP A 249 10.44 15.24 6.11
C ASP A 249 10.28 14.24 4.96
N MET A 250 9.05 14.10 4.45
CA MET A 250 8.70 13.23 3.34
C MET A 250 7.81 13.95 2.32
N ILE A 251 8.13 13.78 1.03
CA ILE A 251 7.28 14.22 -0.08
C ILE A 251 6.81 13.01 -0.88
N ILE A 252 5.50 12.86 -1.01
CA ILE A 252 4.85 11.83 -1.82
C ILE A 252 4.53 12.41 -3.19
N ILE A 253 4.93 11.71 -4.23
CA ILE A 253 4.53 12.01 -5.61
C ILE A 253 3.67 10.86 -6.12
N ALA A 254 2.39 11.16 -6.32
CA ALA A 254 1.42 10.19 -6.81
C ALA A 254 1.75 9.71 -8.23
N HIS A 255 1.19 8.55 -8.59
CA HIS A 255 1.27 8.01 -9.95
C HIS A 255 0.91 9.07 -11.00
N GLN A 256 1.69 9.20 -12.06
CA GLN A 256 1.58 10.33 -12.99
C GLN A 256 0.74 10.01 -14.26
N GLY A 257 0.26 8.77 -14.40
CA GLY A 257 -0.53 8.33 -15.55
C GLY A 257 0.30 8.20 -16.82
N GLY A 258 -0.37 8.03 -17.96
CA GLY A 258 0.28 7.92 -19.27
C GLY A 258 0.87 9.22 -19.82
N GLN A 259 0.44 10.38 -19.28
CA GLN A 259 0.87 11.71 -19.72
C GLN A 259 1.89 12.36 -18.77
N GLY A 260 1.94 11.94 -17.51
CA GLY A 260 2.90 12.47 -16.55
C GLY A 260 4.22 11.68 -16.60
N ASN A 261 5.14 12.20 -17.39
CA ASN A 261 6.54 11.79 -17.48
C ASN A 261 7.43 12.97 -17.05
N LEU A 262 8.76 12.78 -16.98
CA LEU A 262 9.68 13.84 -16.56
C LEU A 262 9.50 15.15 -17.34
N LYS A 263 9.32 15.07 -18.67
CA LYS A 263 9.08 16.24 -19.52
C LYS A 263 7.82 17.00 -19.06
N ALA A 264 6.73 16.29 -18.81
CA ALA A 264 5.48 16.89 -18.34
C ALA A 264 5.61 17.47 -16.92
N MET A 265 6.41 16.87 -16.04
CA MET A 265 6.65 17.40 -14.69
C MET A 265 7.51 18.69 -14.73
N ILE A 266 8.53 18.74 -15.58
CA ILE A 266 9.39 19.92 -15.74
C ILE A 266 8.64 21.07 -16.42
N HIS A 267 7.95 20.79 -17.53
CA HIS A 267 7.36 21.84 -18.37
C HIS A 267 5.88 22.10 -18.11
N GLY A 268 5.17 21.15 -17.49
CA GLY A 268 3.74 21.22 -17.23
C GLY A 268 2.89 21.51 -18.47
N ARG A 269 1.86 22.33 -18.31
CA ARG A 269 1.01 22.76 -19.42
C ARG A 269 1.71 23.85 -20.23
N ASP A 270 1.67 23.73 -21.56
CA ASP A 270 2.37 24.63 -22.47
C ASP A 270 1.80 26.07 -22.40
N PRO A 271 2.60 27.06 -21.97
CA PRO A 271 2.15 28.44 -21.79
C PRO A 271 1.81 29.14 -23.12
N LYS A 272 2.21 28.60 -24.28
CA LYS A 272 1.89 29.20 -25.59
C LYS A 272 0.38 29.30 -25.86
N PHE A 273 -0.41 28.52 -25.14
CA PHE A 273 -1.87 28.53 -25.23
C PHE A 273 -2.52 29.53 -24.24
N GLY A 274 -1.73 30.45 -23.68
CA GLY A 274 -2.18 31.51 -22.79
C GLY A 274 -2.20 31.11 -21.32
N ILE A 275 -2.13 32.13 -20.45
CA ILE A 275 -2.31 32.02 -18.99
C ILE A 275 -3.68 31.42 -18.70
N ARG A 276 -3.74 30.49 -17.75
CA ARG A 276 -4.98 29.81 -17.35
C ARG A 276 -5.18 29.92 -15.84
N PRO A 277 -5.92 30.93 -15.36
CA PRO A 277 -6.19 31.05 -13.94
C PRO A 277 -7.09 29.92 -13.44
N TYR A 278 -6.71 29.30 -12.33
CA TYR A 278 -7.55 28.41 -11.55
C TYR A 278 -7.80 29.03 -10.17
N THR A 279 -8.52 30.14 -10.18
CA THR A 279 -8.90 30.89 -8.98
C THR A 279 -10.40 31.04 -8.89
N LYS A 280 -10.89 31.21 -7.66
CA LYS A 280 -12.30 31.48 -7.42
C LYS A 280 -12.67 32.87 -7.92
N THR A 281 -13.75 32.94 -8.70
CA THR A 281 -14.34 34.19 -9.20
C THR A 281 -15.85 34.09 -9.13
N ASP A 282 -16.58 35.20 -9.30
CA ASP A 282 -18.05 35.18 -9.34
C ASP A 282 -18.60 34.22 -10.42
N ARG A 283 -17.90 34.14 -11.57
CA ARG A 283 -18.26 33.22 -12.67
C ARG A 283 -17.85 31.77 -12.41
N TYR A 284 -16.74 31.55 -11.70
CA TYR A 284 -16.17 30.23 -11.44
C TYR A 284 -16.05 29.98 -9.93
N ALA A 285 -17.19 29.99 -9.23
CA ALA A 285 -17.24 29.88 -7.78
C ALA A 285 -16.73 28.53 -7.21
N SER A 286 -16.63 27.50 -8.06
CA SER A 286 -16.12 26.17 -7.70
C SER A 286 -14.62 25.98 -7.95
N HIS A 287 -13.93 26.96 -8.56
CA HIS A 287 -12.48 26.90 -8.76
C HIS A 287 -11.73 27.26 -7.47
N GLY A 288 -10.49 26.79 -7.37
CA GLY A 288 -9.59 27.21 -6.30
C GLY A 288 -9.95 26.71 -4.90
N VAL A 289 -10.80 25.67 -4.78
CA VAL A 289 -11.30 25.19 -3.48
C VAL A 289 -10.24 24.44 -2.70
N ILE A 290 -9.46 23.60 -3.39
CA ILE A 290 -8.44 22.76 -2.80
C ILE A 290 -7.08 23.43 -2.88
N ASP A 291 -6.74 23.86 -4.09
CA ASP A 291 -5.56 24.64 -4.39
C ASP A 291 -5.92 25.61 -5.53
N SER A 292 -5.19 26.71 -5.64
CA SER A 292 -5.47 27.77 -6.59
C SER A 292 -4.18 28.43 -7.07
N THR A 293 -4.17 28.85 -8.33
CA THR A 293 -3.06 29.64 -8.88
C THR A 293 -3.59 30.61 -9.95
N PRO A 294 -3.02 31.81 -10.07
CA PRO A 294 -3.31 32.70 -11.19
C PRO A 294 -2.90 32.10 -12.55
N ASP A 295 -2.06 31.07 -12.58
CA ASP A 295 -1.69 30.38 -13.82
C ASP A 295 -1.34 28.90 -13.60
N ILE A 296 -2.14 28.00 -14.18
CA ILE A 296 -1.88 26.55 -14.17
C ILE A 296 -0.90 26.09 -15.27
N THR A 297 -0.28 27.02 -16.00
CA THR A 297 0.74 26.69 -17.00
C THR A 297 2.14 26.55 -16.39
N GLY A 298 3.03 25.87 -17.10
CA GLY A 298 4.33 25.49 -16.56
C GLY A 298 4.27 24.29 -15.61
N GLY A 299 5.44 23.79 -15.26
CA GLY A 299 5.66 22.82 -14.18
C GLY A 299 6.72 23.35 -13.22
N PHE A 300 7.27 22.49 -12.35
CA PHE A 300 8.29 22.94 -11.40
C PHE A 300 9.65 23.28 -12.04
N GLY A 301 9.86 22.97 -13.33
CA GLY A 301 11.07 23.36 -14.07
C GLY A 301 12.38 22.71 -13.59
N PHE A 302 13.51 23.10 -14.17
CA PHE A 302 14.81 22.60 -13.72
C PHE A 302 15.21 23.11 -12.33
N GLN A 303 14.74 24.31 -11.94
CA GLN A 303 14.96 24.83 -10.59
C GLN A 303 14.25 23.96 -9.55
N GLY A 304 12.99 23.56 -9.80
CA GLY A 304 12.28 22.65 -8.91
C GLY A 304 12.95 21.29 -8.80
N LEU A 305 13.52 20.76 -9.90
CA LEU A 305 14.32 19.55 -9.87
C LEU A 305 15.57 19.71 -8.97
N ALA A 306 16.29 20.83 -9.10
CA ALA A 306 17.44 21.12 -8.24
C ALA A 306 17.06 21.27 -6.76
N ASN A 307 15.85 21.80 -6.47
CA ASN A 307 15.33 21.88 -5.12
C ASN A 307 14.96 20.51 -4.55
N LEU A 308 14.45 19.58 -5.37
CA LEU A 308 14.23 18.18 -4.98
C LEU A 308 15.55 17.45 -4.71
N GLU A 309 16.59 17.72 -5.50
CA GLU A 309 17.94 17.21 -5.21
C GLU A 309 18.47 17.77 -3.87
N SER A 310 18.27 19.06 -3.62
CA SER A 310 18.66 19.70 -2.35
C SER A 310 17.89 19.14 -1.16
N PHE A 311 16.60 18.83 -1.33
CA PHE A 311 15.77 18.15 -0.34
C PHE A 311 16.33 16.78 0.04
N LEU A 312 16.66 15.95 -0.96
CA LEU A 312 17.30 14.65 -0.74
C LEU A 312 18.66 14.80 -0.04
N ASN A 313 19.52 15.71 -0.52
CA ASN A 313 20.83 15.98 0.09
C ASN A 313 20.75 16.53 1.53
N ALA A 314 19.57 16.96 1.98
CA ALA A 314 19.31 17.42 3.34
C ALA A 314 18.54 16.38 4.17
N ASP A 315 18.67 15.10 3.83
CA ASP A 315 18.02 13.98 4.54
C ASP A 315 16.49 13.92 4.39
N GLY A 316 15.97 14.44 3.28
CA GLY A 316 14.56 14.29 2.91
C GLY A 316 14.28 12.94 2.27
N THR A 317 13.03 12.47 2.37
CA THR A 317 12.56 11.24 1.72
C THR A 317 11.57 11.52 0.59
N LEU A 318 11.84 11.00 -0.61
CA LEU A 318 10.88 10.98 -1.72
C LEU A 318 10.21 9.60 -1.82
N LEU A 319 8.88 9.58 -1.76
CA LEU A 319 8.07 8.39 -1.97
C LEU A 319 7.34 8.48 -3.31
N LEU A 320 7.75 7.66 -4.28
CA LEU A 320 7.32 7.79 -5.68
C LEU A 320 6.43 6.61 -6.08
N LEU A 321 5.13 6.88 -6.28
CA LEU A 321 4.14 5.85 -6.61
C LEU A 321 4.10 5.59 -8.13
N GLY A 322 4.29 4.34 -8.56
CA GLY A 322 4.15 3.93 -9.95
C GLY A 322 5.02 4.74 -10.92
N SER A 323 4.40 5.44 -11.88
CA SER A 323 5.14 6.20 -12.89
C SER A 323 5.85 7.45 -12.34
N ALA A 324 5.52 7.89 -11.12
CA ALA A 324 6.26 8.96 -10.45
C ALA A 324 7.75 8.64 -10.31
N GLY A 325 8.12 7.36 -10.15
CA GLY A 325 9.53 6.97 -10.04
C GLY A 325 10.35 7.26 -11.30
N THR A 326 9.71 7.54 -12.45
CA THR A 326 10.42 8.04 -13.64
C THR A 326 11.06 9.41 -13.42
N LEU A 327 10.53 10.21 -12.48
CA LEU A 327 11.20 11.43 -12.02
C LEU A 327 12.61 11.10 -11.55
N ALA A 328 12.76 10.09 -10.69
CA ALA A 328 14.06 9.74 -10.12
C ALA A 328 15.02 9.14 -11.16
N THR A 329 14.53 8.20 -11.99
CA THR A 329 15.38 7.49 -12.97
C THR A 329 15.79 8.36 -14.15
N ASP A 330 14.89 9.21 -14.66
CA ASP A 330 15.12 9.91 -15.94
C ASP A 330 15.80 11.26 -15.75
N SER A 331 15.77 11.81 -14.54
CA SER A 331 16.45 13.05 -14.18
C SER A 331 17.88 12.86 -13.72
N GLY A 332 18.26 11.63 -13.34
CA GLY A 332 19.54 11.34 -12.70
C GLY A 332 19.57 11.55 -11.18
N LEU A 333 18.43 11.82 -10.53
CA LEU A 333 18.32 11.79 -9.07
C LEU A 333 18.66 10.41 -8.49
N LEU A 334 18.51 9.34 -9.27
CA LEU A 334 19.09 8.02 -9.00
C LEU A 334 19.98 7.59 -10.18
N ARG A 335 21.16 7.06 -9.88
CA ARG A 335 22.16 6.68 -10.90
C ARG A 335 22.07 5.22 -11.30
N ASN A 336 21.80 4.36 -10.32
CA ASN A 336 21.95 2.91 -10.48
C ASN A 336 20.63 2.16 -10.61
N ILE A 337 19.55 2.85 -11.01
CA ILE A 337 18.24 2.24 -11.28
C ILE A 337 17.87 2.42 -12.75
N GLY A 338 17.75 1.29 -13.46
CA GLY A 338 17.28 1.24 -14.84
C GLY A 338 15.78 0.94 -14.97
N LYS A 339 15.30 0.87 -16.20
CA LYS A 339 13.92 0.49 -16.52
C LYS A 339 13.87 -0.44 -17.73
N LEU A 340 12.93 -1.37 -17.72
CA LEU A 340 12.61 -2.13 -18.94
C LEU A 340 11.85 -1.26 -19.95
N ALA A 341 11.92 -1.66 -21.23
CA ALA A 341 11.07 -1.11 -22.26
C ALA A 341 9.59 -1.29 -21.89
N ARG A 342 8.75 -0.29 -22.17
CA ARG A 342 7.32 -0.32 -21.82
C ARG A 342 6.56 -1.50 -22.45
N SER A 343 7.00 -1.98 -23.61
CA SER A 343 6.42 -3.14 -24.30
C SER A 343 6.81 -4.49 -23.70
N ALA A 344 7.77 -4.52 -22.76
CA ALA A 344 8.27 -5.77 -22.20
C ALA A 344 7.22 -6.51 -21.36
N VAL A 345 6.28 -5.77 -20.76
CA VAL A 345 5.25 -6.33 -19.87
C VAL A 345 3.93 -5.59 -20.07
N ASN A 346 2.83 -6.33 -20.18
CA ASN A 346 1.48 -5.77 -20.09
C ASN A 346 0.73 -6.44 -18.92
N THR A 347 0.27 -5.64 -17.97
CA THR A 347 -0.59 -6.04 -16.84
C THR A 347 -1.67 -4.96 -16.63
N PRO A 348 -2.82 -5.05 -17.30
CA PRO A 348 -3.87 -4.06 -17.18
C PRO A 348 -4.71 -4.36 -15.93
N GLY A 349 -4.28 -3.87 -14.77
CA GLY A 349 -4.95 -4.04 -13.48
C GLY A 349 -5.11 -5.51 -13.10
N SER A 350 -4.04 -6.12 -12.59
CA SER A 350 -3.96 -7.56 -12.30
C SER A 350 -3.22 -7.81 -11.00
N ALA A 351 -3.60 -8.86 -10.27
CA ALA A 351 -2.88 -9.28 -9.07
C ALA A 351 -1.72 -10.20 -9.48
N VAL A 352 -0.51 -9.77 -9.16
CA VAL A 352 0.74 -10.45 -9.52
C VAL A 352 1.48 -10.84 -8.25
N GLN A 353 1.95 -12.08 -8.18
CA GLN A 353 2.67 -12.58 -7.01
C GLN A 353 4.01 -11.88 -6.84
N THR A 354 4.39 -11.70 -5.59
CA THR A 354 5.59 -11.01 -5.14
C THR A 354 6.18 -11.71 -3.93
N MET A 355 7.44 -11.41 -3.64
CA MET A 355 8.16 -11.93 -2.50
C MET A 355 8.89 -10.81 -1.77
N VAL A 356 8.79 -10.79 -0.45
CA VAL A 356 9.61 -9.96 0.44
C VAL A 356 11.03 -10.54 0.45
N VAL A 357 12.01 -9.70 0.12
CA VAL A 357 13.44 -10.10 0.15
C VAL A 357 14.19 -9.48 1.32
N ARG A 358 13.65 -8.39 1.90
CA ARG A 358 14.15 -7.74 3.12
C ARG A 358 13.08 -7.79 4.20
N ARG A 359 13.08 -8.86 5.00
CA ARG A 359 12.10 -9.10 6.08
C ARG A 359 12.23 -8.12 7.25
N ASP A 360 13.42 -7.54 7.40
CA ASP A 360 13.74 -6.51 8.39
C ASP A 360 13.13 -5.14 8.07
N HIS A 361 12.65 -4.93 6.84
CA HIS A 361 12.26 -3.61 6.36
C HIS A 361 10.82 -3.22 6.79
N PRO A 362 10.61 -2.12 7.54
CA PRO A 362 9.29 -1.75 8.08
C PRO A 362 8.15 -1.60 7.07
N ILE A 363 8.45 -1.20 5.82
CA ILE A 363 7.49 -1.16 4.71
C ILE A 363 6.69 -2.47 4.54
N THR A 364 7.27 -3.63 4.88
CA THR A 364 6.62 -4.95 4.72
C THR A 364 5.95 -5.46 5.98
N TYR A 365 5.91 -4.69 7.08
CA TYR A 365 5.19 -5.11 8.29
C TYR A 365 3.72 -5.45 7.99
N GLY A 366 3.26 -6.59 8.52
CA GLY A 366 1.92 -7.11 8.27
C GLY A 366 1.68 -7.72 6.89
N PHE A 367 2.71 -7.86 6.05
CA PHE A 367 2.66 -8.68 4.83
C PHE A 367 3.25 -10.05 5.11
N ASP A 368 2.64 -11.09 4.54
CA ASP A 368 3.29 -12.39 4.43
C ASP A 368 4.51 -12.28 3.50
N ASP A 369 5.46 -13.18 3.66
CA ASP A 369 6.66 -13.25 2.82
C ASP A 369 6.35 -13.37 1.33
N ILE A 370 5.36 -14.19 0.99
CA ILE A 370 4.86 -14.39 -0.36
C ILE A 370 3.42 -13.92 -0.40
N HIS A 371 3.16 -12.91 -1.22
CA HIS A 371 1.84 -12.31 -1.39
C HIS A 371 1.68 -11.81 -2.83
N HIS A 372 0.72 -10.92 -3.06
CA HIS A 372 0.52 -10.28 -4.37
C HIS A 372 0.28 -8.78 -4.25
N VAL A 373 0.55 -8.07 -5.34
CA VAL A 373 0.22 -6.64 -5.50
C VAL A 373 -0.72 -6.45 -6.68
N PHE A 374 -1.61 -5.45 -6.60
CA PHE A 374 -2.40 -5.02 -7.74
C PHE A 374 -1.57 -4.11 -8.65
N ARG A 375 -1.27 -4.58 -9.85
CA ARG A 375 -0.43 -3.88 -10.82
C ARG A 375 -1.23 -3.43 -12.04
N THR A 376 -1.13 -2.15 -12.34
CA THR A 376 -1.46 -1.57 -13.65
C THR A 376 -0.20 -1.35 -14.49
N ASN A 377 -0.38 -1.04 -15.78
CA ASN A 377 0.75 -0.76 -16.65
C ASN A 377 1.56 0.45 -16.16
N GLY A 378 2.83 0.19 -15.84
CA GLY A 378 3.78 1.20 -15.36
C GLY A 378 5.22 0.77 -15.61
N PRO A 379 6.19 1.60 -15.18
CA PRO A 379 7.61 1.24 -15.23
C PRO A 379 7.87 -0.11 -14.55
N VAL A 380 8.87 -0.83 -15.04
CA VAL A 380 9.46 -1.97 -14.35
C VAL A 380 10.92 -1.61 -14.10
N TYR A 381 11.28 -1.43 -12.83
CA TYR A 381 12.61 -1.02 -12.44
C TYR A 381 13.57 -2.20 -12.46
N THR A 382 14.75 -1.97 -13.01
CA THR A 382 15.85 -2.95 -13.01
C THR A 382 16.98 -2.43 -12.16
N VAL A 383 17.47 -3.28 -11.28
CA VAL A 383 18.61 -2.98 -10.42
C VAL A 383 19.79 -3.84 -10.89
N PRO A 384 21.00 -3.28 -11.07
CA PRO A 384 22.19 -4.08 -11.33
C PRO A 384 22.42 -5.09 -10.20
N LYS A 385 23.00 -6.25 -10.53
CA LYS A 385 23.12 -7.38 -9.60
C LYS A 385 23.75 -7.00 -8.25
N HIS A 386 24.82 -6.20 -8.27
CA HIS A 386 25.53 -5.76 -7.06
C HIS A 386 24.79 -4.69 -6.23
N PHE A 387 23.59 -4.31 -6.63
CA PHE A 387 22.69 -3.40 -5.94
C PHE A 387 21.34 -4.06 -5.58
N GLU A 388 21.20 -5.39 -5.76
CA GLU A 388 19.95 -6.11 -5.46
C GLU A 388 19.50 -5.94 -3.98
N HIS A 389 20.41 -5.60 -3.07
CA HIS A 389 20.09 -5.25 -1.67
C HIS A 389 19.21 -4.01 -1.49
N TRP A 390 18.97 -3.21 -2.52
CA TRP A 390 17.96 -2.13 -2.50
C TRP A 390 16.55 -2.62 -2.76
N ILE A 391 16.38 -3.84 -3.28
CA ILE A 391 15.07 -4.44 -3.48
C ILE A 391 14.52 -4.82 -2.11
N VAL A 392 13.34 -4.33 -1.78
CA VAL A 392 12.61 -4.71 -0.56
C VAL A 392 11.61 -5.83 -0.87
N VAL A 393 10.94 -5.71 -2.02
CA VAL A 393 9.98 -6.66 -2.55
C VAL A 393 10.23 -6.82 -4.04
N GLN A 394 10.16 -8.05 -4.55
CA GLN A 394 10.31 -8.36 -5.98
C GLN A 394 9.10 -9.09 -6.55
N TYR A 395 8.96 -9.10 -7.88
CA TYR A 395 7.96 -9.93 -8.56
C TYR A 395 8.44 -11.38 -8.69
N GLY A 396 7.49 -12.30 -8.54
CA GLY A 396 7.75 -13.73 -8.51
C GLY A 396 8.52 -14.17 -7.26
N ILE A 397 8.66 -15.48 -7.09
CA ILE A 397 9.18 -16.11 -5.87
C ILE A 397 10.56 -16.76 -6.05
N LYS A 398 11.21 -16.54 -7.21
CA LYS A 398 12.61 -16.98 -7.38
C LYS A 398 13.52 -16.11 -6.52
N PRO A 399 14.45 -16.69 -5.75
CA PRO A 399 15.42 -15.91 -4.98
C PRO A 399 16.17 -14.89 -5.85
N PRO A 400 16.62 -13.76 -5.26
CA PRO A 400 17.58 -12.85 -5.90
C PRO A 400 18.78 -13.61 -6.46
N GLU A 401 19.43 -13.06 -7.49
CA GLU A 401 20.49 -13.80 -8.19
C GLU A 401 21.80 -13.85 -7.38
N GLU A 402 22.02 -12.89 -6.48
CA GLU A 402 23.10 -12.95 -5.48
C GLU A 402 22.83 -13.98 -4.37
N ASP A 403 21.56 -14.21 -4.03
CA ASP A 403 21.14 -14.95 -2.84
C ASP A 403 20.61 -16.36 -3.12
N LYS A 404 20.65 -16.81 -4.38
CA LYS A 404 20.07 -18.10 -4.79
C LYS A 404 20.62 -19.34 -4.07
N GLU A 405 21.78 -19.22 -3.43
CA GLU A 405 22.44 -20.29 -2.66
C GLU A 405 22.30 -20.12 -1.13
N LYS A 406 21.69 -19.03 -0.65
CA LYS A 406 21.48 -18.78 0.79
C LYS A 406 20.39 -19.69 1.36
N LYS A 407 20.65 -20.27 2.53
CA LYS A 407 19.73 -21.20 3.22
C LYS A 407 18.40 -20.56 3.57
N ASP A 408 18.40 -19.30 4.00
CA ASP A 408 17.20 -18.57 4.41
C ASP A 408 16.17 -18.45 3.25
N PHE A 409 16.63 -18.49 1.99
CA PHE A 409 15.76 -18.50 0.80
C PHE A 409 15.29 -19.89 0.35
N LEU A 410 15.82 -20.95 0.98
CA LEU A 410 15.38 -22.32 0.77
C LEU A 410 14.22 -22.71 1.70
N GLU A 411 14.02 -21.98 2.80
CA GLU A 411 13.01 -22.25 3.82
C GLU A 411 11.65 -21.56 3.59
N PHE A 412 11.49 -20.73 2.55
CA PHE A 412 10.16 -20.23 2.18
C PHE A 412 9.22 -21.42 1.93
N GLU A 413 8.03 -21.41 2.54
CA GLU A 413 6.92 -22.26 2.10
C GLU A 413 6.55 -21.83 0.68
N LYS A 414 7.17 -22.47 -0.31
CA LYS A 414 6.97 -22.15 -1.73
C LYS A 414 5.64 -22.77 -2.15
N PRO A 415 4.61 -21.96 -2.51
CA PRO A 415 3.53 -22.52 -3.33
C PRO A 415 4.15 -23.09 -4.60
N GLU A 416 3.63 -24.21 -5.12
CA GLU A 416 4.21 -24.92 -6.27
C GLU A 416 4.58 -23.94 -7.40
N PRO A 417 5.88 -23.77 -7.72
CA PRO A 417 6.28 -22.83 -8.75
C PRO A 417 6.28 -23.52 -10.11
N GLU A 418 5.22 -23.33 -10.90
CA GLU A 418 5.27 -23.55 -12.34
C GLU A 418 4.98 -22.26 -13.11
N GLY A 419 6.00 -21.39 -13.21
CA GLY A 419 6.21 -20.42 -14.30
C GLY A 419 5.17 -19.29 -14.50
N ASP A 420 3.98 -19.38 -13.93
CA ASP A 420 2.90 -18.39 -14.01
C ASP A 420 2.62 -17.85 -12.60
N PHE A 421 2.98 -16.59 -12.36
CA PHE A 421 2.79 -15.91 -11.09
C PHE A 421 1.69 -14.83 -11.17
N LEU A 422 0.81 -14.95 -12.17
CA LEU A 422 -0.47 -14.28 -12.20
C LEU A 422 -1.44 -14.94 -11.23
N ILE A 423 -1.88 -14.20 -10.22
CA ILE A 423 -2.94 -14.63 -9.31
C ILE A 423 -4.30 -14.48 -10.01
N THR A 424 -4.57 -13.29 -10.54
CA THR A 424 -5.79 -12.99 -11.29
C THR A 424 -5.60 -11.79 -12.22
N GLY A 425 -6.26 -11.83 -13.37
CA GLY A 425 -6.29 -10.80 -14.40
C GLY A 425 -5.60 -11.28 -15.66
N PHE A 426 -4.71 -10.45 -16.20
CA PHE A 426 -3.96 -10.71 -17.42
C PHE A 426 -2.50 -10.29 -17.24
N VAL A 427 -1.58 -11.11 -17.75
CA VAL A 427 -0.19 -10.71 -17.92
C VAL A 427 0.38 -11.23 -19.24
N SER A 428 1.03 -10.35 -19.98
CA SER A 428 1.99 -10.73 -21.03
C SER A 428 3.39 -10.26 -20.66
N GLY A 429 4.41 -11.02 -21.09
CA GLY A 429 5.80 -10.69 -20.76
C GLY A 429 6.21 -11.00 -19.32
N GLN A 430 5.47 -11.87 -18.62
CA GLN A 430 5.70 -12.15 -17.18
C GLN A 430 7.13 -12.55 -16.83
N LYS A 431 7.85 -13.28 -17.70
CA LYS A 431 9.26 -13.63 -17.50
C LYS A 431 10.16 -12.40 -17.31
N ALA A 432 9.81 -11.26 -17.90
CA ALA A 432 10.56 -10.02 -17.74
C ALA A 432 10.32 -9.33 -16.38
N LEU A 433 9.22 -9.66 -15.68
CA LEU A 433 8.95 -9.17 -14.32
C LEU A 433 9.77 -9.93 -13.26
N GLU A 434 10.09 -11.19 -13.47
CA GLU A 434 10.70 -12.03 -12.44
C GLU A 434 11.98 -11.41 -11.86
N ARG A 435 12.07 -11.36 -10.53
CA ARG A 435 13.14 -10.71 -9.74
C ARG A 435 13.25 -9.19 -9.90
N LYS A 436 12.36 -8.55 -10.65
CA LYS A 436 12.35 -7.08 -10.75
C LYS A 436 11.73 -6.46 -9.52
N GLY A 437 12.20 -5.25 -9.17
CA GLY A 437 11.76 -4.53 -7.99
C GLY A 437 10.28 -4.14 -8.05
N VAL A 438 9.51 -4.59 -7.07
CA VAL A 438 8.16 -4.11 -6.75
C VAL A 438 8.27 -2.86 -5.90
N VAL A 439 9.06 -2.98 -4.83
CA VAL A 439 9.44 -1.92 -3.91
C VAL A 439 10.95 -1.82 -3.86
N LEU A 440 11.48 -0.64 -4.12
CA LEU A 440 12.89 -0.31 -3.96
C LEU A 440 13.06 0.74 -2.88
N ASP A 441 14.07 0.54 -2.06
CA ASP A 441 14.55 1.49 -1.07
C ASP A 441 15.99 1.85 -1.41
N VAL A 442 16.21 3.09 -1.86
CA VAL A 442 17.51 3.56 -2.36
C VAL A 442 18.00 4.73 -1.51
N PRO A 443 18.86 4.48 -0.50
CA PRO A 443 19.55 5.53 0.24
C PRO A 443 20.54 6.29 -0.64
N ARG A 444 20.72 7.58 -0.39
CA ARG A 444 21.59 8.46 -1.17
C ARG A 444 22.88 8.80 -0.44
N HIS A 445 23.97 9.00 -1.18
CA HIS A 445 25.29 9.22 -0.59
C HIS A 445 25.37 10.45 0.33
N LYS A 446 24.70 11.54 -0.02
CA LYS A 446 24.69 12.79 0.76
C LYS A 446 23.61 12.82 1.86
N GLY A 447 23.02 11.67 2.19
CA GLY A 447 21.83 11.59 3.04
C GLY A 447 20.56 11.55 2.19
N GLY A 448 19.43 11.26 2.85
CA GLY A 448 18.12 11.15 2.22
C GLY A 448 17.88 9.82 1.51
N ARG A 449 16.66 9.66 1.03
CA ARG A 449 16.18 8.37 0.54
C ARG A 449 15.14 8.51 -0.55
N VAL A 450 15.19 7.62 -1.54
CA VAL A 450 14.14 7.50 -2.56
C VAL A 450 13.51 6.11 -2.45
N ILE A 451 12.22 6.08 -2.16
CA ILE A 451 11.41 4.87 -2.20
C ILE A 451 10.65 4.83 -3.53
N LEU A 452 10.84 3.77 -4.30
CA LEU A 452 10.16 3.56 -5.58
C LEU A 452 9.17 2.41 -5.49
N TYR A 453 7.94 2.64 -5.93
CA TYR A 453 7.01 1.55 -6.22
C TYR A 453 6.81 1.41 -7.72
N SER A 454 7.00 0.20 -8.27
CA SER A 454 6.75 -0.08 -9.70
C SER A 454 5.26 -0.28 -10.05
N PHE A 455 4.39 -0.04 -9.07
CA PHE A 455 2.93 -0.08 -9.15
C PHE A 455 2.37 1.10 -8.34
N ASN A 456 1.05 1.34 -8.40
CA ASN A 456 0.39 2.35 -7.56
C ASN A 456 -0.29 1.67 -6.37
N PRO A 457 0.24 1.75 -5.13
CA PRO A 457 -0.38 1.11 -3.97
C PRO A 457 -1.70 1.76 -3.56
N LEU A 458 -2.00 2.97 -4.05
CA LEU A 458 -3.24 3.72 -3.76
C LEU A 458 -4.06 3.90 -5.04
N HIS A 459 -4.06 2.89 -5.92
CA HIS A 459 -4.73 2.94 -7.21
C HIS A 459 -6.24 3.13 -7.03
N ARG A 460 -6.70 4.36 -7.27
CA ARG A 460 -8.12 4.75 -7.25
C ARG A 460 -8.85 4.39 -5.94
N HIS A 461 -8.12 4.33 -4.82
CA HIS A 461 -8.66 3.81 -3.55
C HIS A 461 -9.30 2.40 -3.69
N LEU A 462 -8.83 1.61 -4.66
CA LEU A 462 -9.37 0.29 -4.97
C LEU A 462 -8.55 -0.80 -4.28
N ASN A 463 -7.22 -0.77 -4.40
CA ASN A 463 -6.36 -1.83 -3.87
C ASN A 463 -6.02 -1.66 -2.39
N HIS A 464 -7.05 -1.70 -1.53
CA HIS A 464 -6.88 -1.58 -0.08
C HIS A 464 -5.85 -2.56 0.49
N GLY A 465 -5.66 -3.74 -0.11
CA GLY A 465 -4.64 -4.69 0.31
C GLY A 465 -3.20 -4.18 0.17
N ASP A 466 -2.97 -3.17 -0.68
CA ASP A 466 -1.64 -2.61 -0.94
C ASP A 466 -1.40 -1.28 -0.21
N HIS A 467 -2.42 -0.65 0.36
CA HIS A 467 -2.30 0.68 0.98
C HIS A 467 -1.22 0.71 2.08
N ASN A 468 -1.05 -0.41 2.81
CA ASN A 468 -0.05 -0.51 3.86
C ASN A 468 1.39 -0.34 3.40
N TYR A 469 1.69 -0.49 2.10
CA TYR A 469 3.00 -0.10 1.59
C TYR A 469 3.29 1.38 1.86
N VAL A 470 2.33 2.26 1.51
CA VAL A 470 2.45 3.70 1.74
C VAL A 470 2.33 4.01 3.22
N TYR A 471 1.40 3.37 3.93
CA TYR A 471 1.19 3.67 5.36
C TYR A 471 2.40 3.27 6.20
N ASN A 472 2.96 2.08 6.00
CA ASN A 472 4.18 1.68 6.68
C ASN A 472 5.36 2.59 6.31
N ALA A 473 5.42 3.09 5.07
CA ALA A 473 6.45 4.05 4.70
C ALA A 473 6.30 5.37 5.47
N ILE A 474 5.08 5.87 5.67
CA ILE A 474 4.81 7.09 6.46
C ILE A 474 5.10 6.86 7.95
N LEU A 475 4.65 5.73 8.49
CA LEU A 475 4.74 5.42 9.92
C LEU A 475 6.17 5.16 10.41
N ASN A 476 7.07 4.75 9.52
CA ASN A 476 8.46 4.38 9.85
C ASN A 476 9.46 5.14 8.96
N TRP A 477 9.14 6.38 8.60
CA TRP A 477 9.78 7.15 7.52
C TRP A 477 11.29 7.38 7.70
N ASN A 478 11.75 7.38 8.95
CA ASN A 478 13.12 7.59 9.42
C ASN A 478 13.79 6.32 9.99
N ASP A 479 13.07 5.20 10.07
CA ASP A 479 13.53 3.94 10.69
C ASP A 479 13.81 2.82 9.67
N PHE A 480 13.98 3.17 8.39
CA PHE A 480 14.33 2.17 7.38
C PHE A 480 15.78 1.69 7.55
N PRO A 481 16.01 0.37 7.64
CA PRO A 481 17.35 -0.17 7.81
C PRO A 481 18.24 0.19 6.61
N LYS A 482 19.51 0.51 6.89
CA LYS A 482 20.50 0.69 5.82
C LYS A 482 20.77 -0.69 5.19
N PRO A 483 20.76 -0.80 3.86
CA PRO A 483 21.14 -2.03 3.20
C PRO A 483 22.60 -2.35 3.52
N THR A 484 22.89 -3.63 3.77
CA THR A 484 24.23 -4.09 4.15
C THR A 484 24.80 -4.97 3.02
N PRO A 485 25.44 -4.38 1.99
CA PRO A 485 26.05 -5.15 0.91
C PRO A 485 27.23 -5.99 1.42
N GLU A 486 27.26 -7.28 1.07
CA GLU A 486 28.27 -8.21 1.59
C GLU A 486 29.70 -7.90 1.17
N LYS A 487 29.88 -7.36 -0.05
CA LYS A 487 31.20 -7.25 -0.69
C LYS A 487 31.83 -5.87 -0.56
N ASN A 488 31.03 -4.81 -0.60
CA ASN A 488 31.53 -3.45 -0.60
C ASN A 488 30.51 -2.52 0.08
N PRO A 489 30.79 -2.05 1.32
CA PRO A 489 29.92 -1.13 2.06
C PRO A 489 29.58 0.16 1.30
N ALA A 490 30.43 0.62 0.37
CA ALA A 490 30.15 1.79 -0.45
C ALA A 490 28.94 1.62 -1.39
N LEU A 491 28.52 0.37 -1.67
CA LEU A 491 27.34 0.07 -2.49
C LEU A 491 26.03 0.22 -1.71
N ALA A 492 26.06 0.50 -0.41
CA ALA A 492 24.86 0.68 0.40
C ALA A 492 24.03 1.90 -0.04
N VAL A 493 24.68 2.89 -0.64
CA VAL A 493 24.09 4.15 -1.08
C VAL A 493 24.31 4.35 -2.59
N ASP A 494 23.37 5.03 -3.24
CA ASP A 494 23.51 5.55 -4.62
C ASP A 494 24.25 6.89 -4.64
#